data_AF-A0A382VDQ7-F1
#
_entry.id   AF-A0A382VDQ7-F1
#
_cell.length_a   1.000
_cell.length_b   1.000
_cell.length_c   1.000
_cell.angle_alpha   90.00
_cell.angle_beta   90.00
_cell.angle_gamma   90.00
#
_symmetry.space_group_name_H-M   'P 1'
#
loop_
_entity.id
_entity.type
_entity.pdbx_description
1 polymer ?
#
loop_
_entity_poly.entity_id
_entity_poly.type
_entity_poly.pdbx_seq_one_letter_code
_entity_poly.pdbx_strand_id
1 'polypeptide(L)'
;VIINISTFAAFEPDAVFPTSAVFRAGLASFTKLFADQYAKDNIRMNNILPGFIDSLPEKDEFKERIPLNRYGKTNEISEVVSFLASDGAAYITGQNIRVDGGITKSV
;
A
#
# COMPACT_ATOMS: atom_id res chain seq x y z
N VAL A 1 11.95 10.93 -1.54
CA VAL A 1 11.41 9.56 -1.32
C VAL A 1 10.75 9.08 -2.60
N ILE A 2 10.82 7.79 -2.89
CA ILE A 2 10.03 7.14 -3.94
C ILE A 2 8.86 6.42 -3.25
N ILE A 3 7.64 6.64 -3.73
CA ILE A 3 6.43 6.05 -3.14
C ILE A 3 5.70 5.30 -4.24
N ASN A 4 5.52 3.99 -4.04
CA ASN A 4 4.81 3.14 -5.00
C ASN A 4 3.38 2.86 -4.52
N ILE A 5 2.41 2.90 -5.44
CA ILE A 5 1.04 2.43 -5.17
C ILE A 5 0.94 0.93 -5.49
N SER A 6 0.90 0.14 -4.42
CA SER A 6 0.84 -1.32 -4.43
C SER A 6 -0.62 -1.81 -4.26
N THR A 7 -0.87 -2.83 -3.43
CA THR A 7 -2.19 -3.43 -3.18
C THR A 7 -2.22 -4.17 -1.84
N PHE A 8 -3.37 -4.17 -1.16
CA PHE A 8 -3.61 -4.99 0.03
C PHE A 8 -3.34 -6.49 -0.23
N ALA A 9 -3.55 -6.95 -1.46
CA ALA A 9 -3.41 -8.34 -1.85
C ALA A 9 -1.95 -8.84 -2.02
N ALA A 10 -0.93 -8.01 -1.73
CA ALA A 10 0.47 -8.39 -1.94
C ALA A 10 0.90 -9.56 -1.04
N PHE A 11 0.38 -9.64 0.19
CA PHE A 11 0.71 -10.69 1.16
C PHE A 11 -0.50 -11.53 1.58
N GLU A 12 -1.71 -11.10 1.22
CA GLU A 12 -2.96 -11.85 1.36
C GLU A 12 -3.67 -11.87 0.00
N PRO A 13 -3.23 -12.74 -0.93
CA PRO A 13 -3.63 -12.67 -2.34
C PRO A 13 -5.12 -12.94 -2.53
N ASP A 14 -5.71 -12.16 -3.44
CA ASP A 14 -7.11 -12.28 -3.87
C ASP A 14 -7.14 -12.80 -5.33
N ALA A 15 -7.95 -13.83 -5.58
CA ALA A 15 -8.10 -14.43 -6.90
C ALA A 15 -8.63 -13.46 -7.97
N VAL A 16 -9.25 -12.34 -7.57
CA VAL A 16 -9.66 -11.26 -8.47
C VAL A 16 -8.46 -10.50 -9.04
N PHE A 17 -7.30 -10.53 -8.37
CA PHE A 17 -6.12 -9.73 -8.70
C PHE A 17 -4.81 -10.54 -8.78
N PRO A 18 -4.74 -11.64 -9.54
CA PRO A 18 -3.63 -12.60 -9.45
C PRO A 18 -2.28 -12.02 -9.89
N THR A 19 -2.23 -11.32 -11.03
CA THR A 19 -0.99 -10.70 -11.52
C THR A 19 -0.57 -9.52 -10.64
N SER A 20 -1.54 -8.72 -10.19
CA SER A 20 -1.30 -7.61 -9.27
C SER A 20 -0.65 -8.10 -7.97
N ALA A 21 -1.19 -9.16 -7.35
CA ALA A 21 -0.63 -9.73 -6.12
C ALA A 21 0.81 -10.21 -6.32
N VAL A 22 1.07 -11.03 -7.36
CA VAL A 22 2.40 -11.59 -7.64
C VAL A 22 3.44 -10.51 -7.86
N PHE A 23 3.19 -9.56 -8.77
CA PHE A 23 4.17 -8.53 -9.09
C PHE A 23 4.39 -7.56 -7.92
N ARG A 24 3.36 -7.30 -7.11
CA ARG A 24 3.47 -6.39 -5.97
C ARG A 24 4.10 -7.02 -4.73
N ALA A 25 4.02 -8.35 -4.58
CA ALA A 25 4.88 -9.08 -3.65
C ALA A 25 6.36 -8.96 -4.07
N GLY A 26 6.66 -9.11 -5.37
CA GLY A 26 8.00 -8.87 -5.91
C GLY A 26 8.46 -7.42 -5.73
N LEU A 27 7.57 -6.45 -5.94
CA LEU A 27 7.84 -5.04 -5.69
C LEU A 27 8.17 -4.77 -4.21
N ALA A 28 7.56 -5.48 -3.27
CA ALA A 28 7.90 -5.36 -1.86
C ALA A 28 9.33 -5.82 -1.57
N SER A 29 9.76 -6.95 -2.14
CA SER A 29 11.16 -7.41 -2.04
C SER A 29 12.12 -6.42 -2.70
N PHE A 30 11.78 -5.89 -3.88
CA PHE A 30 12.57 -4.85 -4.54
C PHE A 30 12.68 -3.59 -3.68
N THR A 31 11.59 -3.10 -3.10
CA THR A 31 11.56 -1.94 -2.21
C THR A 31 12.51 -2.14 -1.03
N LYS A 32 12.58 -3.35 -0.45
CA LYS A 32 13.51 -3.64 0.65
C LYS A 32 14.97 -3.61 0.19
N LEU A 33 15.30 -4.28 -0.93
CA LEU A 33 16.65 -4.26 -1.49
C LEU A 33 17.11 -2.84 -1.86
N PHE A 34 16.23 -2.06 -2.48
CA PHE A 34 16.48 -0.66 -2.80
C PHE A 34 16.73 0.16 -1.54
N ALA A 35 15.87 0.03 -0.53
CA ALA A 35 16.02 0.77 0.73
C ALA A 35 17.36 0.47 1.39
N ASP A 36 17.78 -0.79 1.45
CA ASP A 36 19.07 -1.19 2.05
C ASP A 36 20.27 -0.61 1.26
N GLN A 37 20.17 -0.57 -0.08
CA GLN A 37 21.24 -0.05 -0.93
C GLN A 37 21.43 1.47 -0.82
N TYR A 38 20.33 2.23 -0.79
CA TYR A 38 20.35 3.69 -0.95
C TYR A 38 20.08 4.48 0.34
N ALA A 39 19.82 3.80 1.47
CA ALA A 39 19.59 4.48 2.76
C ALA A 39 20.76 5.39 3.18
N LYS A 40 22.00 5.00 2.91
CA LYS A 40 23.20 5.80 3.22
C LYS A 40 23.25 7.15 2.50
N ASP A 41 22.55 7.24 1.36
CA ASP A 41 22.45 8.46 0.54
C ASP A 41 21.20 9.28 0.93
N ASN A 42 20.54 8.91 2.04
CA ASN A 42 19.29 9.50 2.51
C ASN A 42 18.13 9.40 1.49
N ILE A 43 18.16 8.37 0.63
CA ILE A 43 17.09 8.09 -0.33
C ILE A 43 16.21 6.98 0.22
N ARG A 44 14.91 7.26 0.29
CA ARG A 44 13.88 6.38 0.87
C ARG A 44 12.99 5.79 -0.21
N MET A 45 12.53 4.55 -0.03
CA MET A 45 11.46 3.95 -0.84
C MET A 45 10.45 3.24 0.06
N ASN A 46 9.15 3.46 -0.18
CA ASN A 46 8.07 2.80 0.54
C ASN A 46 6.91 2.46 -0.39
N ASN A 47 6.10 1.49 0.00
CA ASN A 47 4.89 1.08 -0.72
C ASN A 47 3.67 1.41 0.14
N ILE A 48 2.65 2.02 -0.49
CA ILE A 48 1.30 2.09 0.07
C ILE A 48 0.50 0.94 -0.54
N LEU A 49 -0.25 0.21 0.27
CA LEU A 49 -1.03 -0.96 -0.11
C LEU A 49 -2.52 -0.66 0.11
N PRO A 50 -3.20 0.00 -0.85
CA PRO A 50 -4.62 0.31 -0.72
C PRO A 50 -5.49 -0.94 -0.73
N GLY A 51 -6.61 -0.86 -0.01
CA GLY A 51 -7.77 -1.74 -0.18
C GLY A 51 -8.61 -1.35 -1.40
N PHE A 52 -9.93 -1.45 -1.28
CA PHE A 52 -10.86 -0.93 -2.28
C PHE A 52 -11.04 0.58 -2.13
N ILE A 53 -10.83 1.33 -3.21
CA ILE A 53 -10.81 2.81 -3.22
C ILE A 53 -11.79 3.37 -4.26
N ASP A 54 -12.44 4.49 -3.94
CA ASP A 54 -13.43 5.22 -4.77
C ASP A 54 -12.92 5.72 -6.14
N SER A 55 -11.63 5.53 -6.43
CA SER A 55 -11.04 5.69 -7.76
C SER A 55 -11.65 4.76 -8.82
N LEU A 56 -12.35 3.70 -8.40
CA LEU A 56 -13.11 2.78 -9.25
C LEU A 56 -14.55 2.66 -8.72
N PRO A 57 -15.53 2.28 -9.57
CA PRO A 57 -16.91 2.10 -9.15
C PRO A 57 -17.04 1.11 -8.00
N GLU A 58 -17.82 1.48 -6.98
CA GLU A 58 -18.08 0.63 -5.83
C GLU A 58 -18.92 -0.59 -6.22
N LYS A 59 -18.65 -1.71 -5.55
CA LYS A 59 -19.48 -2.91 -5.57
C LYS A 59 -19.86 -3.28 -4.15
N ASP A 60 -21.14 -3.52 -3.91
CA ASP A 60 -21.66 -3.88 -2.59
C ASP A 60 -20.99 -5.14 -2.03
N GLU A 61 -20.76 -6.16 -2.88
CA GLU A 61 -20.05 -7.39 -2.51
C GLU A 61 -18.64 -7.15 -1.92
N PHE A 62 -17.95 -6.11 -2.38
CA PHE A 62 -16.62 -5.76 -1.87
C PHE A 62 -16.69 -4.88 -0.63
N LYS A 63 -17.69 -4.00 -0.55
CA LYS A 63 -17.93 -3.15 0.62
C LYS A 63 -18.20 -3.98 1.87
N GLU A 64 -19.00 -5.04 1.74
CA GLU A 64 -19.31 -5.97 2.84
C GLU A 64 -18.09 -6.73 3.39
N ARG A 65 -17.01 -6.85 2.60
CA ARG A 65 -15.76 -7.48 3.02
C ARG A 65 -14.89 -6.58 3.89
N ILE A 66 -15.12 -5.27 3.86
CA ILE A 66 -14.29 -4.27 4.54
C ILE A 66 -14.85 -4.03 5.94
N PRO A 67 -14.06 -4.22 7.02
CA PRO A 67 -14.56 -3.97 8.39
C PRO A 67 -15.07 -2.55 8.66
N LEU A 68 -14.47 -1.53 8.04
CA LEU A 68 -15.00 -0.15 8.11
C LEU A 68 -16.29 0.08 7.28
N ASN A 69 -16.78 -0.95 6.56
CA ASN A 69 -18.01 -0.97 5.77
C ASN A 69 -18.15 0.18 4.75
N ARG A 70 -17.02 0.59 4.16
CA ARG A 70 -16.97 1.60 3.10
C ARG A 70 -15.70 1.44 2.27
N TYR A 71 -15.72 1.97 1.06
CA TYR A 71 -14.49 2.15 0.30
C TYR A 71 -13.62 3.23 0.97
N GLY A 72 -12.31 3.06 0.83
CA GLY A 72 -11.39 4.16 1.09
C GLY A 72 -11.57 5.24 0.03
N LYS A 73 -11.28 6.48 0.40
CA LYS A 73 -11.29 7.60 -0.54
C LYS A 73 -9.91 7.79 -1.13
N THR A 74 -9.84 8.27 -2.38
CA THR A 74 -8.58 8.61 -3.04
C THR A 74 -7.79 9.63 -2.21
N ASN A 75 -8.47 10.55 -1.52
CA ASN A 75 -7.80 11.52 -0.64
C ASN A 75 -7.15 10.87 0.59
N GLU A 76 -7.72 9.79 1.15
CA GLU A 76 -7.10 9.06 2.27
C GLU A 76 -5.78 8.41 1.85
N ILE A 77 -5.66 7.97 0.59
CA ILE A 77 -4.40 7.49 0.04
C ILE A 77 -3.42 8.65 -0.18
N SER A 78 -3.87 9.79 -0.72
CA SER A 78 -2.99 10.93 -0.93
C SER A 78 -2.48 11.55 0.37
N GLU A 79 -3.24 11.51 1.46
CA GLU A 79 -2.76 11.94 2.78
C GLU A 79 -1.61 11.06 3.28
N VAL A 80 -1.66 9.74 3.05
CA VAL A 80 -0.54 8.84 3.39
C VAL A 80 0.66 9.10 2.48
N VAL A 81 0.46 9.39 1.19
CA VAL A 81 1.53 9.84 0.29
C VAL A 81 2.17 11.13 0.82
N SER A 82 1.35 12.11 1.21
CA SER A 82 1.80 13.40 1.77
C SER A 82 2.64 13.20 3.03
N PHE A 83 2.16 12.37 3.97
CA PHE A 83 2.91 12.02 5.17
C PHE A 83 4.26 11.37 4.84
N LEU A 84 4.30 10.37 3.97
CA LEU A 84 5.55 9.70 3.58
C LEU A 84 6.53 10.64 2.85
N ALA A 85 6.02 11.63 2.13
CA ALA A 85 6.80 12.67 1.48
C ALA A 85 7.36 13.72 2.46
N SER A 86 6.74 13.89 3.62
CA SER A 86 7.14 14.87 4.65
C SER A 86 8.41 14.47 5.41
N ASP A 87 8.98 15.45 6.12
CA ASP A 87 10.11 15.24 7.05
C ASP A 87 9.71 14.38 8.27
N GLY A 88 8.44 14.37 8.65
CA GLY A 88 7.94 13.52 9.75
C GLY A 88 8.10 12.02 9.49
N ALA A 89 8.24 11.63 8.22
CA ALA A 89 8.48 10.25 7.79
C ALA A 89 9.93 9.98 7.39
N ALA A 90 10.88 10.86 7.74
CA ALA A 90 12.29 10.73 7.33
C ALA A 90 12.96 9.43 7.79
N TYR A 91 12.47 8.78 8.86
CA TYR A 91 12.99 7.51 9.36
C TYR A 91 12.22 6.27 8.88
N ILE A 92 11.29 6.44 7.93
CA ILE A 92 10.48 5.35 7.36
C ILE A 92 11.00 5.02 5.96
N THR A 93 11.59 3.83 5.79
CA THR A 93 12.04 3.30 4.50
C THR A 93 11.91 1.78 4.45
N GLY A 94 11.72 1.21 3.25
CA GLY A 94 11.59 -0.22 3.02
C GLY A 94 10.24 -0.81 3.45
N GLN A 95 9.23 0.02 3.72
CA GLN A 95 7.97 -0.42 4.33
C GLN A 95 6.87 -0.71 3.31
N ASN A 96 5.93 -1.57 3.71
CA ASN A 96 4.67 -1.84 3.02
C ASN A 96 3.52 -1.47 3.95
N ILE A 97 2.87 -0.33 3.70
CA ILE A 97 1.87 0.23 4.61
C ILE A 97 0.47 -0.01 4.04
N ARG A 98 -0.31 -0.85 4.72
CA ARG A 98 -1.70 -1.15 4.34
C ARG A 98 -2.64 -0.01 4.73
N VAL A 99 -3.49 0.37 3.78
CA VAL A 99 -4.51 1.42 3.95
C VAL A 99 -5.81 0.89 3.34
N ASP A 100 -6.49 0.03 4.09
CA ASP A 100 -7.44 -0.92 3.49
C ASP A 100 -8.73 -1.12 4.30
N GLY A 101 -8.98 -0.26 5.29
CA GLY A 101 -10.15 -0.36 6.16
C GLY A 101 -10.23 -1.67 6.97
N GLY A 102 -9.09 -2.37 7.15
CA GLY A 102 -8.99 -3.60 7.92
C GLY A 102 -9.34 -4.87 7.15
N ILE A 103 -9.43 -4.83 5.82
CA ILE A 103 -9.83 -6.01 5.04
C ILE A 103 -8.84 -7.18 5.23
N THR A 104 -7.54 -6.89 5.25
CA THR A 104 -6.49 -7.88 5.52
C THR A 104 -6.46 -8.29 6.99
N LYS A 105 -5.96 -9.51 7.27
CA LYS A 105 -6.03 -10.16 8.59
C LYS A 105 -4.73 -10.15 9.37
N SER A 106 -3.58 -10.18 8.68
CA SER A 106 -2.28 -10.14 9.35
C SER A 106 -2.16 -8.86 10.17
N VAL A 107 -1.56 -8.97 11.36
CA VAL A 107 -1.02 -7.80 12.09
C VAL A 107 0.02 -7.06 11.24
#